data_AF-A0A3P1CF19-F1
#
_entry.id   AF-A0A3P1CF19-F1
#
_cell.length_a   1.000
_cell.length_b   1.000
_cell.length_c   1.000
_cell.angle_alpha   90.00
_cell.angle_beta   90.00
_cell.angle_gamma   90.00
#
_symmetry.space_group_name_H-M   'P 1'
#
loop_
_entity.id
_entity.type
_entity.pdbx_description
1 polymer ?
#
loop_
_entity_poly.entity_id
_entity_poly.type
_entity_poly.pdbx_seq_one_letter_code
_entity_poly.pdbx_strand_id
1 'polypeptide(L)'
;MRLMGKRMASQLSRTEMVAMVALAASIGIPIMAPDRGLLPALISAFVIVAGERIISRLASKNEKAEALFEDELDILVENSVMKLDTMLHCRVTRERVLAQLRSEGLYHLGSVKRLYLEANGSFSLVENPDPSPGLSVLPEWDTQFRSRQKTVPNRLVCANCGNPNPAARQGAICSNCGNKHWTAAVENG
;
A
#
# COMPACT_ATOMS: atom_id res chain seq x y z
N MET A 1 13.55 -32.62 -8.65
CA MET A 1 13.38 -31.20 -8.26
C MET A 1 12.23 -30.57 -9.04
N ARG A 2 10.99 -30.82 -8.61
CA ARG A 2 9.76 -30.27 -9.22
C ARG A 2 8.78 -29.78 -8.13
N LEU A 3 9.31 -29.50 -6.94
CA LEU A 3 8.54 -29.19 -5.73
C LEU A 3 8.75 -27.76 -5.21
N MET A 4 9.57 -26.95 -5.87
CA MET A 4 9.66 -25.52 -5.55
C MET A 4 8.73 -24.78 -6.51
N GLY A 5 7.51 -24.54 -6.04
CA GLY A 5 6.53 -23.71 -6.72
C GLY A 5 7.02 -22.27 -6.85
N LYS A 6 6.44 -21.55 -7.81
CA LYS A 6 6.75 -20.18 -8.24
C LYS A 6 6.67 -19.07 -7.16
N ARG A 7 6.55 -19.41 -5.88
CA ARG A 7 6.40 -18.48 -4.75
C ARG A 7 7.71 -17.87 -4.26
N MET A 8 8.89 -18.35 -4.68
CA MET A 8 10.18 -17.79 -4.20
C MET A 8 10.46 -16.34 -4.62
N ALA A 9 9.66 -15.76 -5.53
CA ALA A 9 9.74 -14.34 -5.89
C ALA A 9 8.64 -13.47 -5.23
N SER A 10 7.73 -14.07 -4.47
CA SER A 10 6.73 -13.33 -3.70
C SER A 10 7.36 -12.84 -2.40
N GLN A 11 7.08 -11.59 -2.01
CA GLN A 11 7.39 -11.12 -0.67
C GLN A 11 6.86 -12.13 0.37
N LEU A 12 7.61 -12.28 1.47
CA LEU A 12 7.21 -13.14 2.58
C LEU A 12 5.82 -12.70 3.08
N SER A 13 4.93 -13.67 3.28
CA SER A 13 3.62 -13.38 3.85
C SER A 13 3.77 -12.93 5.31
N ARG A 14 2.78 -12.20 5.83
CA ARG A 14 2.78 -11.77 7.24
C ARG A 14 2.86 -12.96 8.20
N THR A 15 2.20 -14.06 7.86
CA THR A 15 2.21 -15.30 8.67
C THR A 15 3.57 -16.00 8.64
N GLU A 16 4.26 -16.00 7.49
CA GLU A 16 5.63 -16.52 7.37
C GLU A 16 6.61 -15.71 8.23
N MET A 17 6.47 -14.38 8.26
CA MET A 17 7.31 -13.52 9.11
C MET A 17 7.12 -13.84 10.60
N VAL A 18 5.88 -14.00 11.05
CA VAL A 18 5.57 -14.38 12.45
C VAL A 18 6.14 -15.77 12.77
N ALA A 19 6.01 -16.73 11.86
CA ALA A 19 6.54 -18.08 12.05
C ALA A 19 8.07 -18.08 12.17
N MET A 20 8.78 -17.27 11.37
CA MET A 20 10.24 -17.13 11.48
C MET A 20 10.67 -16.55 12.83
N VAL A 21 9.98 -15.50 13.31
CA VAL A 21 10.25 -14.91 14.64
C VAL A 21 10.03 -15.94 15.75
N ALA A 22 8.94 -16.71 15.67
CA ALA A 22 8.64 -17.77 16.63
C ALA A 22 9.68 -18.90 16.60
N LEU A 23 10.14 -19.30 15.42
CA LEU A 23 11.20 -20.31 15.25
C LEU A 23 12.53 -19.81 15.84
N ALA A 24 12.91 -18.56 15.57
CA ALA A 24 14.12 -17.96 16.13
C ALA A 24 14.07 -17.95 17.67
N ALA A 25 12.93 -17.55 18.25
CA ALA A 25 12.71 -17.59 19.70
C ALA A 25 12.80 -19.03 20.25
N SER A 26 12.21 -20.00 19.54
CA SER A 26 12.24 -21.41 19.93
C SER A 26 13.66 -22.00 19.95
N ILE A 27 14.54 -21.57 19.06
CA ILE A 27 15.94 -22.03 19.01
C ILE A 27 16.78 -21.37 20.11
N GLY A 28 16.43 -20.17 20.57
CA GLY A 28 17.11 -19.50 21.68
C GLY A 28 17.02 -20.27 23.01
N ILE A 29 15.89 -20.96 23.26
CA ILE A 29 15.64 -21.69 24.51
C ILE A 29 16.69 -22.78 24.80
N PRO A 30 16.98 -23.74 23.89
CA PRO A 30 18.00 -24.77 24.14
C PRO A 30 19.43 -24.21 24.23
N ILE A 31 19.72 -23.06 23.63
CA ILE A 31 21.03 -22.41 23.74
C ILE A 31 21.26 -21.86 25.14
N MET A 32 20.22 -21.28 25.76
CA MET A 32 20.30 -20.69 27.10
C MET A 32 20.17 -21.72 28.24
N ALA A 33 19.47 -22.83 27.99
CA ALA A 33 19.24 -23.90 28.97
C ALA A 33 19.61 -25.28 28.38
N PRO A 34 20.92 -25.57 28.19
CA PRO A 34 21.38 -26.80 27.55
C PRO A 34 21.07 -28.07 28.37
N ASP A 35 20.78 -27.93 29.66
CA ASP A 35 20.36 -28.98 30.59
C ASP A 35 18.99 -29.59 30.25
N ARG A 36 18.15 -28.89 29.47
CA ARG A 36 16.80 -29.32 29.13
C ARG A 36 16.70 -30.17 27.84
N GLY A 37 17.83 -30.40 27.17
CA GLY A 37 17.90 -31.16 25.93
C GLY A 37 17.22 -30.48 24.72
N LEU A 38 17.33 -31.09 23.55
CA LEU A 38 16.84 -30.53 22.27
C LEU A 38 15.38 -30.90 21.95
N LEU A 39 14.81 -31.87 22.67
CA LEU A 39 13.48 -32.39 22.39
C LEU A 39 12.38 -31.30 22.42
N PRO A 40 12.32 -30.39 23.42
CA PRO A 40 11.32 -29.33 23.44
C PRO A 40 11.41 -28.40 22.22
N ALA A 41 12.64 -28.05 21.81
CA ALA A 41 12.90 -27.18 20.67
C ALA A 41 12.49 -27.82 19.33
N LEU A 42 12.70 -29.13 19.19
CA LEU A 42 12.25 -29.89 18.01
C LEU A 42 10.72 -29.97 17.94
N ILE A 43 10.06 -30.20 19.08
CA ILE A 43 8.59 -30.24 19.14
C ILE A 43 8.01 -28.86 18.79
N SER A 44 8.52 -27.78 19.38
CA SER A 44 8.04 -26.43 19.07
C SER A 44 8.30 -26.04 17.63
N ALA A 45 9.48 -26.34 17.07
CA ALA A 45 9.77 -26.11 15.66
C ALA A 45 8.80 -26.88 14.74
N PHE A 46 8.53 -28.16 15.07
CA PHE A 46 7.57 -28.97 14.32
C PHE A 46 6.15 -28.38 14.39
N VAL A 47 5.69 -27.95 15.57
CA VAL A 47 4.37 -27.33 15.74
C VAL A 47 4.25 -26.02 14.95
N ILE A 48 5.28 -25.16 14.97
CA ILE A 48 5.27 -23.89 14.23
C ILE A 48 5.19 -24.16 12.71
N VAL A 49 6.06 -25.04 12.18
CA VAL A 49 6.07 -25.37 10.75
C VAL A 49 4.79 -26.10 10.31
N ALA A 50 4.27 -27.01 11.14
CA ALA A 50 3.02 -27.71 10.85
C ALA A 50 1.83 -26.74 10.86
N GLY A 51 1.78 -25.84 11.84
CA GLY A 51 0.76 -24.79 11.95
C GLY A 51 0.78 -23.85 10.75
N GLU A 52 1.96 -23.33 10.39
CA GLU A 52 2.16 -22.48 9.22
C GLU A 52 1.72 -23.19 7.93
N ARG A 53 2.12 -24.45 7.73
CA ARG A 53 1.64 -25.27 6.60
C ARG A 53 0.13 -25.45 6.56
N ILE A 54 -0.52 -25.63 7.71
CA ILE A 54 -1.98 -25.79 7.80
C ILE A 54 -2.66 -24.48 7.44
N ILE A 55 -2.23 -23.37 8.04
CA ILE A 55 -2.76 -22.03 7.77
C ILE A 55 -2.60 -21.70 6.28
N SER A 56 -1.40 -21.86 5.73
CA SER A 56 -1.10 -21.62 4.31
C SER A 56 -1.95 -22.48 3.37
N ARG A 57 -2.22 -23.75 3.73
CA ARG A 57 -3.10 -24.62 2.94
C ARG A 57 -4.57 -24.23 3.03
N LEU A 58 -5.04 -23.85 4.22
CA LEU A 58 -6.43 -23.44 4.44
C LEU A 58 -6.72 -22.11 3.72
N ALA A 59 -5.80 -21.15 3.80
CA ALA A 59 -5.86 -19.90 3.04
C ALA A 59 -5.96 -20.19 1.54
N SER A 60 -5.11 -21.07 0.99
CA SER A 60 -5.10 -21.36 -0.45
C SER A 60 -6.31 -22.14 -1.00
N LYS A 61 -7.14 -22.74 -0.13
CA LYS A 61 -8.22 -23.65 -0.56
C LYS A 61 -9.60 -23.00 -0.50
N ASN A 62 -9.73 -21.86 0.15
CA ASN A 62 -11.03 -21.25 0.43
C ASN A 62 -10.91 -19.73 0.32
N GLU A 63 -11.36 -19.14 -0.80
CA GLU A 63 -11.35 -17.67 -1.02
C GLU A 63 -11.99 -16.89 0.14
N LYS A 64 -12.96 -17.50 0.85
CA LYS A 64 -13.58 -16.90 2.04
C LYS A 64 -12.71 -16.96 3.31
N ALA A 65 -11.81 -17.93 3.41
CA ALA A 65 -10.80 -17.97 4.47
C ALA A 65 -9.63 -17.06 4.11
N GLU A 66 -9.25 -16.99 2.84
CA GLU A 66 -8.35 -15.97 2.29
C GLU A 66 -8.83 -14.57 2.69
N ALA A 67 -10.07 -14.19 2.38
CA ALA A 67 -10.64 -12.90 2.79
C ALA A 67 -10.76 -12.66 4.32
N LEU A 68 -10.72 -13.71 5.15
CA LEU A 68 -10.74 -13.59 6.61
C LEU A 68 -9.31 -13.47 7.22
N PHE A 69 -8.30 -13.98 6.52
CA PHE A 69 -6.90 -14.02 6.96
C PHE A 69 -5.97 -13.06 6.19
N GLU A 70 -6.33 -12.68 4.98
CA GLU A 70 -5.68 -11.77 4.04
C GLU A 70 -6.70 -10.68 3.69
N ASP A 71 -6.43 -9.46 4.16
CA ASP A 71 -7.24 -8.25 3.96
C ASP A 71 -7.63 -8.09 2.47
N GLU A 72 -8.85 -7.64 2.20
CA GLU A 72 -9.31 -7.39 0.83
C GLU A 72 -8.36 -6.39 0.13
N LEU A 73 -8.13 -6.62 -1.17
CA LEU A 73 -7.41 -5.66 -2.02
C LEU A 73 -8.23 -4.37 -2.12
N ASP A 74 -7.65 -3.25 -1.70
CA ASP A 74 -8.34 -1.96 -1.63
C ASP A 74 -7.80 -0.96 -2.64
N ILE A 75 -8.69 -0.18 -3.27
CA ILE A 75 -8.31 0.87 -4.23
C ILE A 75 -8.19 2.20 -3.49
N LEU A 76 -6.96 2.72 -3.35
CA LEU A 76 -6.69 3.99 -2.69
C LEU A 76 -6.74 5.19 -3.64
N VAL A 77 -6.36 4.98 -4.91
CA VAL A 77 -6.44 5.99 -5.97
C VAL A 77 -7.11 5.38 -7.17
N GLU A 78 -8.09 6.07 -7.74
CA GLU A 78 -8.76 5.67 -8.97
C GLU A 78 -8.90 6.87 -9.90
N ASN A 79 -8.41 6.72 -11.14
CA ASN A 79 -8.47 7.77 -12.17
C ASN A 79 -8.00 9.14 -11.64
N SER A 80 -6.81 9.16 -11.02
CA SER A 80 -6.18 10.35 -10.45
C SER A 80 -6.89 10.98 -9.24
N VAL A 81 -7.90 10.31 -8.66
CA VAL A 81 -8.63 10.76 -7.48
C VAL A 81 -8.45 9.80 -6.32
N MET A 82 -8.05 10.33 -5.16
CA MET A 82 -7.91 9.55 -3.93
C MET A 82 -9.28 9.19 -3.34
N LYS A 83 -9.43 7.92 -2.96
CA LYS A 83 -10.62 7.36 -2.31
C LYS A 83 -10.46 7.48 -0.80
N LEU A 84 -10.80 8.66 -0.27
CA LEU A 84 -10.55 8.98 1.15
C LEU A 84 -11.31 8.06 2.12
N ASP A 85 -12.51 7.61 1.76
CA ASP A 85 -13.28 6.67 2.59
C ASP A 85 -12.58 5.31 2.70
N THR A 86 -12.09 4.78 1.58
CA THR A 86 -11.27 3.55 1.54
C THR A 86 -9.99 3.75 2.33
N MET A 87 -9.27 4.86 2.12
CA MET A 87 -8.06 5.17 2.89
C MET A 87 -8.31 5.24 4.40
N LEU A 88 -9.46 5.78 4.83
CA LEU A 88 -9.86 5.81 6.24
C LEU A 88 -10.11 4.40 6.77
N HIS A 89 -10.78 3.54 5.99
CA HIS A 89 -11.02 2.14 6.33
C HIS A 89 -9.69 1.37 6.50
N CYS A 90 -8.78 1.49 5.53
CA CYS A 90 -7.47 0.83 5.56
C CYS A 90 -6.46 1.51 6.52
N ARG A 91 -6.84 2.60 7.19
CA ARG A 91 -5.97 3.43 8.05
C ARG A 91 -4.69 3.91 7.33
N VAL A 92 -4.81 4.25 6.04
CA VAL A 92 -3.72 4.79 5.23
C VAL A 92 -3.87 6.30 5.11
N THR A 93 -2.84 7.05 5.50
CA THR A 93 -2.85 8.51 5.38
C THR A 93 -2.59 8.96 3.95
N ARG A 94 -3.05 10.16 3.61
CA ARG A 94 -2.75 10.81 2.33
C ARG A 94 -1.25 10.93 2.11
N GLU A 95 -0.52 11.33 3.14
CA GLU A 95 0.93 11.51 3.10
C GLU A 95 1.64 10.20 2.78
N ARG A 96 1.12 9.05 3.24
CA ARG A 96 1.65 7.71 2.91
C ARG A 96 1.41 7.36 1.44
N VAL A 97 0.21 7.63 0.91
CA VAL A 97 -0.08 7.46 -0.53
C VAL A 97 0.85 8.35 -1.37
N LEU A 98 0.96 9.63 -1.03
CA LEU A 98 1.81 10.57 -1.78
C LEU A 98 3.31 10.20 -1.66
N ALA A 99 3.75 9.68 -0.51
CA ALA A 99 5.11 9.17 -0.37
C ALA A 99 5.37 7.97 -1.27
N GLN A 100 4.44 7.02 -1.35
CA GLN A 100 4.55 5.88 -2.27
C GLN A 100 4.64 6.33 -3.73
N LEU A 101 3.77 7.26 -4.15
CA LEU A 101 3.81 7.75 -5.52
C LEU A 101 5.15 8.42 -5.86
N ARG A 102 5.75 9.16 -4.91
CA ARG A 102 7.10 9.71 -5.08
C ARG A 102 8.18 8.62 -5.18
N SER A 103 8.07 7.54 -4.42
CA SER A 103 9.05 6.44 -4.53
C SER A 103 8.97 5.72 -5.89
N GLU A 104 7.80 5.71 -6.53
CA GLU A 104 7.61 5.23 -7.91
C GLU A 104 8.00 6.28 -8.98
N GLY A 105 8.50 7.45 -8.59
CA GLY A 105 8.90 8.51 -9.52
C GLY A 105 7.74 9.32 -10.11
N LEU A 106 6.53 9.22 -9.55
CA LEU A 106 5.37 10.01 -9.96
C LEU A 106 5.22 11.29 -9.13
N TYR A 107 5.13 12.43 -9.81
CA TYR A 107 5.09 13.75 -9.18
C TYR A 107 3.70 14.43 -9.20
N HIS A 108 2.72 13.81 -9.85
CA HIS A 108 1.32 14.27 -9.83
C HIS A 108 0.33 13.10 -9.93
N LEU A 109 -0.85 13.23 -9.31
CA LEU A 109 -1.89 12.19 -9.31
C LEU A 109 -2.43 11.87 -10.71
N GLY A 110 -2.28 12.80 -11.65
CA GLY A 110 -2.70 12.65 -13.04
C GLY A 110 -2.07 11.46 -13.77
N SER A 111 -0.88 11.03 -13.32
CA SER A 111 -0.17 9.86 -13.82
C SER A 111 -0.64 8.54 -13.22
N VAL A 112 -1.56 8.56 -12.26
CA VAL A 112 -2.03 7.36 -11.55
C VAL A 112 -3.40 6.94 -12.08
N LYS A 113 -3.47 5.77 -12.73
CA LYS A 113 -4.75 5.17 -13.11
C LYS A 113 -5.36 4.45 -11.92
N ARG A 114 -4.59 3.62 -11.23
CA ARG A 114 -4.98 2.94 -9.99
C ARG A 114 -3.80 2.80 -9.05
N LEU A 115 -4.07 2.94 -7.75
CA LEU A 115 -3.16 2.53 -6.69
C LEU A 115 -3.90 1.60 -5.75
N TYR A 116 -3.39 0.39 -5.61
CA TYR A 116 -3.94 -0.64 -4.75
C TYR A 116 -3.16 -0.76 -3.45
N LEU A 117 -3.85 -1.10 -2.37
CA LEU A 117 -3.26 -1.64 -1.16
C LEU A 117 -3.49 -3.16 -1.16
N GLU A 118 -2.40 -3.90 -1.20
CA GLU A 118 -2.41 -5.36 -1.17
C GLU A 118 -2.54 -5.87 0.27
N ALA A 119 -3.02 -7.10 0.46
CA ALA A 119 -3.21 -7.73 1.78
C ALA A 119 -1.93 -7.75 2.65
N ASN A 120 -0.75 -7.84 2.00
CA ASN A 120 0.55 -7.80 2.68
C ASN A 120 0.95 -6.37 3.13
N GLY A 121 0.15 -5.35 2.82
CA GLY A 121 0.40 -3.93 3.12
C GLY A 121 1.29 -3.21 2.11
N SER A 122 1.69 -3.91 1.03
CA SER A 122 2.41 -3.33 -0.11
C SER A 122 1.46 -2.56 -1.03
N PHE A 123 2.03 -1.73 -1.89
CA PHE A 123 1.27 -0.98 -2.90
C PHE A 123 1.53 -1.55 -4.28
N SER A 124 0.47 -1.62 -5.10
CA SER A 124 0.58 -1.93 -6.53
C SER A 124 0.08 -0.74 -7.34
N LEU A 125 0.92 -0.26 -8.25
CA LEU A 125 0.65 0.91 -9.09
C LEU A 125 0.28 0.49 -10.51
N VAL A 126 -0.79 1.09 -11.03
CA VAL A 126 -1.09 1.12 -12.46
C VAL A 126 -1.02 2.56 -12.93
N GLU A 127 -0.02 2.86 -13.74
CA GLU A 127 0.16 4.18 -14.35
C GLU A 127 -0.93 4.47 -15.39
N ASN A 128 -1.21 5.76 -15.56
CA ASN A 128 -2.11 6.24 -16.59
C ASN A 128 -1.33 6.38 -17.92
N PRO A 129 -1.69 5.64 -18.98
CA PRO A 129 -0.97 5.71 -20.26
C PRO A 129 -1.08 7.09 -20.95
N ASP A 130 -2.09 7.88 -20.60
CA ASP A 130 -2.25 9.25 -21.05
C ASP A 130 -2.42 10.18 -19.83
N PRO A 131 -1.30 10.58 -19.18
CA PRO A 131 -1.34 11.38 -17.97
C PRO A 131 -1.98 12.74 -18.23
N SER A 132 -3.05 13.04 -17.50
CA SER A 132 -3.63 14.39 -17.51
C SER A 132 -3.03 15.25 -16.39
N PRO A 133 -3.09 16.59 -16.44
CA PRO A 133 -2.65 17.41 -15.32
C PRO A 133 -3.43 17.08 -14.05
N GLY A 134 -2.74 16.93 -12.92
CA GLY A 134 -3.33 16.47 -11.66
C GLY A 134 -2.79 17.17 -10.42
N LEU A 135 -3.19 16.69 -9.24
CA LEU A 135 -2.70 17.21 -7.97
C LEU A 135 -1.21 16.90 -7.80
N SER A 136 -0.42 17.90 -7.39
CA SER A 136 1.00 17.70 -7.05
C SER A 136 1.15 16.72 -5.89
N VAL A 137 2.04 15.75 -6.05
CA VAL A 137 2.40 14.76 -5.01
C VAL A 137 3.52 15.30 -4.10
N LEU A 138 4.19 16.38 -4.51
CA LEU A 138 5.28 16.98 -3.74
C LEU A 138 4.77 17.66 -2.47
N PRO A 139 5.48 17.50 -1.33
CA PRO A 139 5.14 18.16 -0.08
C PRO A 139 5.06 19.68 -0.24
N GLU A 140 4.16 20.33 0.49
CA GLU A 140 3.95 21.78 0.39
C GLU A 140 5.19 22.60 0.78
N TRP A 141 6.01 22.08 1.70
CA TRP A 141 7.24 22.74 2.14
C TRP A 141 8.39 22.67 1.12
N ASP A 142 8.33 21.77 0.14
CA ASP A 142 9.37 21.64 -0.90
C ASP A 142 9.11 22.62 -2.06
N THR A 143 9.26 23.91 -1.74
CA THR A 143 8.99 25.00 -2.67
C THR A 143 9.95 25.00 -3.87
N GLN A 144 11.18 24.52 -3.68
CA GLN A 144 12.20 24.46 -4.72
C GLN A 144 11.84 23.46 -5.83
N PHE A 145 11.35 22.27 -5.49
CA PHE A 145 10.91 21.31 -6.51
C PHE A 145 9.53 21.65 -7.06
N ARG A 146 8.61 22.17 -6.22
CA ARG A 146 7.28 22.59 -6.68
C ARG A 146 7.32 23.72 -7.70
N SER A 147 8.24 24.68 -7.57
CA SER A 147 8.36 25.79 -8.54
C SER A 147 8.81 25.34 -9.93
N ARG A 148 9.40 24.15 -10.03
CA ARG A 148 9.79 23.53 -11.31
C ARG A 148 8.63 22.80 -12.00
N GLN A 149 7.55 22.50 -11.29
CA GLN A 149 6.39 21.85 -11.90
C GLN A 149 5.63 22.86 -12.75
N LYS A 150 5.31 22.46 -13.99
CA LYS A 150 4.49 23.29 -14.88
C LYS A 150 3.05 23.27 -14.38
N THR A 151 2.54 24.44 -14.02
CA THR A 151 1.16 24.61 -13.59
C THR A 151 0.24 24.83 -14.78
N VAL A 152 -0.97 24.28 -14.72
CA VAL A 152 -2.02 24.44 -15.74
C VAL A 152 -3.15 25.28 -15.13
N PRO A 153 -3.10 26.62 -15.23
CA PRO A 153 -3.97 27.52 -14.46
C PRO A 153 -5.46 27.35 -14.77
N ASN A 154 -5.82 26.92 -15.99
CA ASN A 154 -7.21 26.66 -16.39
C ASN A 154 -7.76 25.30 -15.91
N ARG A 155 -7.00 24.56 -15.10
CA ARG A 155 -7.42 23.25 -14.59
C ARG A 155 -7.18 23.20 -13.09
N LEU A 156 -8.27 23.27 -12.33
CA LEU A 156 -8.24 23.18 -10.87
C LEU A 156 -8.54 21.75 -10.42
N VAL A 157 -7.85 21.34 -9.37
CA VAL A 157 -8.03 20.06 -8.68
C VAL A 157 -8.18 20.29 -7.19
N CYS A 158 -8.96 19.43 -6.54
CA CYS A 158 -9.12 19.50 -5.09
C CYS A 158 -7.78 19.23 -4.39
N ALA A 159 -7.38 20.11 -3.48
CA ALA A 159 -6.12 19.96 -2.74
C ALA A 159 -6.10 18.75 -1.79
N ASN A 160 -7.27 18.16 -1.49
CA ASN A 160 -7.37 17.02 -0.58
C ASN A 160 -7.45 15.67 -1.31
N CYS A 161 -8.25 15.54 -2.37
CA CYS A 161 -8.47 14.26 -3.05
C CYS A 161 -8.02 14.22 -4.52
N GLY A 162 -7.63 15.36 -5.12
CA GLY A 162 -7.23 15.43 -6.52
C GLY A 162 -8.38 15.50 -7.53
N ASN A 163 -9.65 15.45 -7.10
CA ASN A 163 -10.80 15.52 -7.98
C ASN A 163 -10.76 16.79 -8.86
N PRO A 164 -10.80 16.67 -10.20
CA PRO A 164 -10.73 17.82 -11.10
C PRO A 164 -12.07 18.56 -11.18
N ASN A 165 -12.01 19.88 -11.21
CA ASN A 165 -13.15 20.74 -11.52
C ASN A 165 -12.66 22.04 -12.17
N PRO A 166 -12.63 22.12 -13.52
CA PRO A 166 -12.17 23.31 -14.23
C PRO A 166 -12.99 24.57 -13.95
N ALA A 167 -14.26 24.42 -13.53
CA ALA A 167 -15.16 25.53 -13.22
C ALA A 167 -15.18 25.90 -11.73
N ALA A 168 -14.36 25.24 -10.89
CA ALA A 168 -14.32 25.53 -9.47
C ALA A 168 -13.92 26.98 -9.22
N ARG A 169 -14.66 27.67 -8.36
CA ARG A 169 -14.24 28.94 -7.76
C ARG A 169 -13.66 28.66 -6.38
N GLN A 170 -12.80 29.54 -5.87
CA GLN A 170 -12.35 29.45 -4.48
C GLN A 170 -13.56 29.44 -3.53
N GLY A 171 -13.59 28.47 -2.61
CA GLY A 171 -14.72 28.24 -1.69
C GLY A 171 -15.79 27.27 -2.20
N ALA A 172 -15.75 26.80 -3.45
CA ALA A 172 -16.62 25.74 -3.93
C ALA A 172 -16.35 24.43 -3.18
N ILE A 173 -17.40 23.67 -2.88
CA ILE A 173 -17.29 22.38 -2.18
C ILE A 173 -16.95 21.30 -3.19
N CYS A 174 -15.92 20.50 -2.91
CA CYS A 174 -15.55 19.36 -3.72
C CYS A 174 -16.64 18.28 -3.69
N SER A 175 -17.12 17.85 -4.86
CA SER A 175 -18.14 16.79 -5.00
C SER A 175 -17.68 15.41 -4.53
N ASN A 176 -16.37 15.17 -4.42
CA ASN A 176 -15.82 13.88 -3.98
C ASN A 176 -15.55 13.82 -2.47
N CYS A 177 -15.05 14.89 -1.85
CA CYS A 177 -14.59 14.85 -0.45
C CYS A 177 -15.09 16.00 0.43
N GLY A 178 -15.91 16.91 -0.09
CA GLY A 178 -16.42 18.05 0.68
C GLY A 178 -15.40 19.17 0.98
N ASN A 179 -14.11 18.99 0.65
CA ASN A 179 -13.10 20.03 0.89
C ASN A 179 -13.34 21.29 0.02
N LYS A 180 -12.92 22.45 0.53
CA LYS A 180 -13.11 23.76 -0.13
C LYS A 180 -11.84 24.33 -0.77
N HIS A 181 -10.69 23.70 -0.54
CA HIS A 181 -9.42 24.15 -1.08
C HIS A 181 -9.15 23.52 -2.45
N TRP A 182 -8.87 24.39 -3.42
CA TRP A 182 -8.56 24.05 -4.80
C TRP A 182 -7.18 24.60 -5.14
N THR A 183 -6.42 23.84 -5.90
CA THR A 183 -5.09 24.22 -6.40
C THR A 183 -5.04 24.04 -7.92
N ALA A 184 -4.15 24.77 -8.58
CA ALA A 184 -3.83 24.52 -9.97
C ALA A 184 -3.29 23.08 -10.12
N ALA A 185 -3.75 22.39 -11.15
CA ALA A 185 -3.18 21.12 -11.55
C ALA A 185 -1.75 21.34 -12.09
N VAL A 186 -0.92 20.32 -11.95
CA VAL A 186 0.43 20.29 -12.48
C VAL A 186 0.58 19.16 -13.49
N GLU A 187 1.49 19.35 -14.44
CA GLU A 187 1.95 18.34 -15.38
C GLU A 187 3.46 18.16 -15.28
N ASN A 188 3.99 17.03 -15.77
CA ASN A 188 5.43 16.84 -15.90
C ASN A 188 6.01 17.95 -16.80
N GLY A 189 7.07 18.59 -16.32
CA GLY A 189 7.81 19.60 -17.06
C GLY A 189 8.75 19.00 -18.10
#